data_AF-A0A0P9G014-F1
#
_entry.id   AF-A0A0P9G014-F1
#
_cell.length_a   1.000
_cell.length_b   1.000
_cell.length_c   1.000
_cell.angle_alpha   90.00
_cell.angle_beta   90.00
_cell.angle_gamma   90.00
#
_symmetry.space_group_name_H-M   'P 1'
#
loop_
_entity.id
_entity.type
_entity.pdbx_description
1 polymer ?
#
loop_
_entity_poly.entity_id
_entity_poly.type
_entity_poly.pdbx_seq_one_letter_code
_entity_poly.pdbx_strand_id
1 'polypeptide(L)' 'MTELVIAIEKASQILLDALDKARSRKEEGEEYFRRAAAAYIELAGAVAAMRVYGRINPATYERVMKPIFEELHKSLGSSP' A
#
# COMPACT_ATOMS: atom_id res chain seq x y z
N MET A 1 15.11 -6.12 11.54
CA MET A 1 13.84 -5.64 10.97
C MET A 1 12.73 -6.51 11.52
N THR A 2 11.63 -5.94 12.00
CA THR A 2 10.56 -6.72 12.62
C THR A 2 9.81 -7.54 11.56
N GLU A 3 9.46 -8.79 11.87
CA GLU A 3 8.75 -9.70 10.96
C GLU A 3 7.44 -9.10 10.43
N LEU A 4 6.77 -8.29 11.26
CA LEU A 4 5.56 -7.57 10.91
C LEU A 4 5.75 -6.61 9.72
N VAL A 5 6.86 -5.88 9.67
CA VAL A 5 7.11 -4.92 8.57
C VAL A 5 7.31 -5.65 7.25
N ILE A 6 8.02 -6.78 7.27
CA ILE A 6 8.23 -7.63 6.11
C ILE A 6 6.89 -8.22 5.63
N ALA A 7 6.03 -8.63 6.57
CA ALA A 7 4.71 -9.14 6.25
C ALA A 7 3.82 -8.05 5.61
N ILE A 8 3.85 -6.82 6.13
CA ILE A 8 3.11 -5.69 5.56
C ILE A 8 3.60 -5.38 4.15
N GLU A 9 4.92 -5.32 3.93
CA GLU A 9 5.50 -5.06 2.60
C GLU A 9 5.09 -6.12 1.57
N LYS A 10 5.14 -7.40 1.95
CA LYS A 10 4.67 -8.49 1.08
C LYS A 10 3.17 -8.38 0.80
N ALA A 11 2.36 -8.09 1.82
CA ALA A 11 0.92 -7.93 1.65
C ALA A 11 0.58 -6.74 0.74
N SER A 12 1.30 -5.60 0.86
CA SER A 12 1.11 -4.46 -0.02
C SER A 12 1.44 -4.81 -1.48
N GLN A 13 2.51 -5.57 -1.73
CA GLN A 13 2.86 -5.99 -3.08
C GLN A 13 1.80 -6.92 -3.68
N ILE A 14 1.32 -7.91 -2.91
CA ILE A 14 0.29 -8.85 -3.36
C ILE A 14 -1.01 -8.12 -3.70
N LEU A 15 -1.43 -7.17 -2.85
CA LEU A 15 -2.62 -6.38 -3.09
C LEU A 15 -2.48 -5.48 -4.32
N LEU A 16 -1.32 -4.85 -4.50
CA LEU A 16 -1.05 -4.02 -5.66
C LEU A 16 -1.11 -4.84 -6.96
N ASP A 17 -0.45 -5.99 -7.00
CA ASP A 17 -0.49 -6.89 -8.15
C ASP A 17 -1.92 -7.36 -8.46
N ALA A 18 -2.74 -7.60 -7.43
CA ALA A 18 -4.14 -7.97 -7.60
C ALA A 18 -4.99 -6.83 -8.16
N LEU A 19 -4.77 -5.61 -7.67
CA LEU A 19 -5.43 -4.39 -8.16
C LEU A 19 -5.06 -4.10 -9.61
N ASP A 20 -3.79 -4.22 -9.99
CA ASP A 20 -3.35 -4.00 -11.37
C ASP A 20 -3.93 -5.03 -12.34
N LYS A 21 -4.00 -6.31 -11.91
CA LYS A 21 -4.67 -7.36 -12.69
C LYS A 21 -6.18 -7.11 -12.82
N ALA A 22 -6.81 -6.54 -11.81
CA ALA A 22 -8.24 -6.20 -11.88
C ALA A 22 -8.49 -4.98 -12.79
N ARG A 23 -7.65 -3.94 -12.73
CA ARG A 23 -7.67 -2.80 -13.66
C ARG A 23 -7.51 -3.25 -15.11
N SER A 24 -6.58 -4.17 -15.40
CA SER A 24 -6.40 -4.67 -16.76
C SER A 24 -7.61 -5.43 -17.30
N ARG A 25 -8.46 -5.95 -16.41
CA ARG A 25 -9.75 -6.59 -16.72
C ARG A 25 -10.95 -5.65 -16.63
N LYS A 26 -10.74 -4.37 -16.32
CA LYS A 26 -11.77 -3.33 -16.13
C LYS A 26 -12.75 -3.61 -14.98
N GLU A 27 -12.22 -4.18 -13.90
CA GLU A 27 -12.99 -4.62 -12.74
C GLU A 27 -13.03 -3.57 -11.62
N GLU A 28 -12.73 -2.30 -11.90
CA GLU A 28 -12.70 -1.24 -10.87
C GLU A 28 -14.08 -0.99 -10.23
N GLY A 29 -15.16 -1.34 -10.94
CA GLY A 29 -16.53 -1.31 -10.43
C GLY A 29 -16.88 -2.45 -9.47
N GLU A 30 -16.03 -3.46 -9.35
CA GLU A 30 -16.32 -4.66 -8.56
C GLU A 30 -16.09 -4.45 -7.07
N GLU A 31 -16.85 -5.19 -6.25
CA GLU A 31 -16.75 -5.06 -4.80
C GLU A 31 -15.39 -5.52 -4.25
N TYR A 32 -14.85 -6.62 -4.77
CA TYR A 32 -13.54 -7.11 -4.33
C TYR A 32 -12.42 -6.12 -4.68
N PHE A 33 -12.55 -5.39 -5.78
CA PHE A 33 -11.60 -4.33 -6.15
C PHE A 33 -11.59 -3.24 -5.07
N ARG A 34 -12.78 -2.73 -4.71
CA ARG A 34 -12.93 -1.73 -3.63
C ARG A 34 -12.36 -2.23 -2.30
N ARG A 35 -12.63 -3.49 -1.94
CA ARG A 35 -12.11 -4.10 -0.70
C ARG A 35 -10.58 -4.23 -0.72
N ALA A 36 -10.00 -4.65 -1.84
CA ALA A 36 -8.55 -4.75 -2.00
C ALA A 36 -7.88 -3.37 -1.94
N ALA A 37 -8.49 -2.36 -2.58
CA ALA A 37 -7.99 -0.98 -2.55
C ALA A 37 -8.03 -0.40 -1.13
N ALA A 38 -9.13 -0.62 -0.39
CA ALA A 38 -9.25 -0.21 1.00
C ALA A 38 -8.18 -0.88 1.88
N ALA A 39 -8.00 -2.20 1.76
CA ALA A 39 -6.97 -2.93 2.50
C ALA A 39 -5.56 -2.41 2.20
N TYR A 40 -5.27 -2.07 0.94
CA TYR A 40 -3.98 -1.48 0.54
C TYR A 40 -3.72 -0.13 1.23
N ILE A 41 -4.74 0.73 1.30
CA ILE A 41 -4.67 2.03 1.99
C ILE A 41 -4.51 1.83 3.51
N GLU A 42 -5.22 0.87 4.10
CA GLU A 42 -5.11 0.56 5.53
C GLU A 42 -3.70 0.09 5.92
N LEU A 43 -3.04 -0.71 5.06
CA LEU A 43 -1.64 -1.09 5.27
C LEU A 43 -0.71 0.13 5.30
N ALA A 44 -0.93 1.12 4.43
CA ALA A 44 -0.19 2.37 4.44
C ALA A 44 -0.34 3.10 5.79
N GLY A 45 -1.58 3.18 6.29
CA GLY A 45 -1.91 3.76 7.59
C GLY A 45 -1.24 3.02 8.75
N ALA A 46 -1.19 1.68 8.69
CA ALA A 46 -0.52 0.88 9.70
C ALA A 46 0.99 1.17 9.77
N VAL A 47 1.67 1.27 8.62
CA VAL A 47 3.11 1.61 8.56
C VAL A 47 3.37 3.03 9.08
N ALA A 48 2.51 3.98 8.73
CA ALA A 48 2.57 5.35 9.27
C ALA A 48 2.41 5.36 10.79
N ALA A 49 1.44 4.63 11.34
CA ALA A 49 1.27 4.50 12.78
C ALA A 49 2.53 3.89 13.44
N MET A 50 3.10 2.83 12.86
CA MET A 50 4.35 2.24 13.37
C MET A 50 5.49 3.26 13.41
N ARG A 51 5.59 4.17 12.44
CA ARG A 51 6.60 5.24 12.44
C ARG A 51 6.33 6.30 13.52
N VAL A 52 5.07 6.72 13.70
CA VAL A 52 4.66 7.71 14.71
C VAL A 52 4.92 7.20 16.12
N TYR A 53 4.61 5.93 16.39
CA TYR A 53 4.85 5.30 17.70
C TYR A 53 6.28 4.79 17.90
N GLY A 54 7.23 5.14 17.02
CA GLY A 54 8.64 4.78 17.16
C GLY A 54 8.94 3.27 17.02
N ARG A 55 8.03 2.50 16.41
CA ARG A 55 8.19 1.04 16.19
C ARG A 55 9.10 0.72 15.01
N ILE A 56 9.28 1.66 14.09
CA ILE A 56 10.20 1.56 12.96
C ILE A 56 11.01 2.84 12.81
N ASN A 57 12.24 2.71 12.30
CA ASN A 57 13.11 3.85 12.02
C ASN A 57 12.72 4.53 10.69
N PRO A 58 13.20 5.77 10.44
CA PRO A 58 12.88 6.51 9.21
C PRO A 58 13.24 5.75 7.92
N ALA A 59 14.42 5.12 7.86
CA ALA A 59 14.85 4.37 6.68
C ALA A 59 13.92 3.18 6.36
N THR A 60 13.42 2.48 7.38
CA THR A 60 12.45 1.39 7.21
C THR A 60 11.10 1.92 6.74
N TYR A 61 10.66 3.05 7.29
CA TYR A 61 9.43 3.73 6.88
C TYR A 61 9.50 4.15 5.41
N GLU A 62 10.54 4.86 4.99
CA GLU A 62 10.72 5.31 3.61
C GLU A 62 10.72 4.14 2.62
N ARG A 63 11.46 3.08 2.93
CA ARG A 63 11.55 1.89 2.09
C ARG A 63 10.18 1.24 1.82
N VAL A 64 9.32 1.16 2.84
CA VAL A 64 7.99 0.52 2.73
C VAL A 64 6.96 1.48 2.17
N MET A 65 6.99 2.76 2.55
CA MET A 65 5.98 3.73 2.16
C MET A 65 6.20 4.33 0.78
N LYS A 66 7.44 4.42 0.30
CA LYS A 66 7.73 4.97 -1.03
C LYS A 66 6.90 4.33 -2.16
N PRO A 67 6.89 3.00 -2.34
CA PRO A 67 6.08 2.39 -3.39
C PRO A 67 4.58 2.61 -3.19
N ILE A 68 4.12 2.66 -1.93
CA ILE A 68 2.71 2.91 -1.60
C ILE A 68 2.30 4.33 -1.95
N PHE A 69 3.12 5.32 -1.61
CA PHE A 69 2.87 6.73 -1.96
C PHE A 69 2.89 6.96 -3.47
N GLU A 70 3.86 6.40 -4.18
CA GLU A 70 3.94 6.51 -5.63
C GLU A 70 2.66 5.98 -6.30
N GLU A 71 2.11 4.88 -5.81
CA GLU A 71 0.88 4.30 -6.35
C GLU A 71 -0.37 5.12 -6.01
N LEU A 72 -0.49 5.58 -4.76
CA LEU A 72 -1.60 6.44 -4.36
C LEU A 72 -1.58 7.77 -5.13
N HIS A 73 -0.39 8.33 -5.39
CA HIS A 73 -0.25 9.56 -6.15
C HIS A 73 -0.68 9.39 -7.61
N LYS A 74 -0.27 8.30 -8.27
CA LYS A 74 -0.74 7.93 -9.62
C LYS A 74 -2.27 7.81 -9.67
N SER A 75 -2.85 7.17 -8.65
CA SER A 75 -4.30 6.94 -8.57
C SER A 75 -5.11 8.22 -8.36
N LEU A 76 -4.54 9.24 -7.74
CA LEU A 76 -5.19 10.53 -7.48
C LEU A 76 -5.03 11.55 -8.62
N GLY A 77 -4.38 11.18 -9.74
CA GLY A 77 -4.24 12.04 -10.92
C GLY A 77 -3.45 13.33 -10.67
N SER A 78 -2.67 13.37 -9.59
CA SER A 78 -1.79 14.50 -9.31
C SER A 78 -0.51 14.32 -10.13
N SER A 79 -0.36 15.10 -11.20
CA SER A 79 0.95 15.29 -11.85
C SER A 79 1.85 16.14 -10.92
N PRO A 80 3.18 15.92 -10.95
CA PRO A 80 4.13 16.79 -10.25
C PRO A 80 4.06 18.24 -10.72
#